data_AF-A0A6H5L573-F1
#
_entry.id   AF-A0A6H5L573-F1
#
_cell.length_a   1.000
_cell.length_b   1.000
_cell.length_c   1.000
_cell.angle_alpha   90.00
_cell.angle_beta   90.00
_cell.angle_gamma   90.00
#
_symmetry.space_group_name_H-M   'P 1'
#
loop_
_entity.id
_entity.type
_entity.pdbx_description
1 polymer ?
#
loop_
_entity_poly.entity_id
_entity_poly.type
_entity_poly.pdbx_seq_one_letter_code
_entity_poly.pdbx_strand_id
1 'polypeptide(L)'
;MKRDRASSEEEAEAGKAAVERRAGGRGGRASEPAVDGSNTPGLRVHEWGLNPLFWIYGPGATRRVSGGRGESGPISRSCHHASCSRLAGSKPYFIESYVKLLIRDVHGLGTLGGIDDSHVLHGNKAIHRVEVSGVVVHVKPGATKASGSFVKYILDDGTGLMPCTQYERHAGTGATHRGHSERHELGELLVVQGKLKRYRGAREVAITSASKPTDPNQETLHWLRCVELGETVYRSPFQRDDYIDEELVAGSSQARPTQCGCGAAYAEAVGYCRCVAAPLALDPAFEFRDALLARLAVKEESLAGPDEHLRFQFARDVRDDPSLKTVAARVVAAAAAAAARSGTSEGQRPAKAGAAAAAAPQGVMQQAKVLELLRAVMSSLHRDGALHFLDRARDVYVLVSRGRVLQPAVEEACRRRRLGLSQENEIIRALQGSALLHHVPGARIRACVHLMKQAGRSAQQQQQQQKPGSP
;
A
#
# COMPACT_ATOMS: atom_id res chain seq x y z
N MET A 1 5.65 77.06 31.08
CA MET A 1 5.68 76.27 29.82
C MET A 1 4.47 75.33 29.86
N LYS A 2 3.25 75.76 29.52
CA LYS A 2 2.63 75.84 28.17
C LYS A 2 2.83 74.59 27.30
N ARG A 3 1.90 73.63 27.36
CA ARG A 3 0.83 73.42 26.35
C ARG A 3 -0.02 72.19 26.69
N ASP A 4 -1.23 72.44 27.16
CA ASP A 4 -2.40 71.59 26.97
C ASP A 4 -2.96 71.80 25.55
N ARG A 5 -3.55 70.76 24.96
CA ARG A 5 -4.55 70.93 23.89
C ARG A 5 -5.57 69.80 23.94
N ALA A 6 -6.77 70.17 24.37
CA ALA A 6 -8.04 69.47 24.18
C ALA A 6 -8.63 69.79 22.78
N SER A 7 -9.84 69.27 22.54
CA SER A 7 -10.77 69.38 21.38
C SER A 7 -10.60 68.28 20.32
N SER A 8 -11.65 67.62 19.82
CA SER A 8 -13.11 67.83 19.97
C SER A 8 -13.86 66.59 19.45
N GLU A 9 -15.01 66.29 20.07
CA GLU A 9 -16.13 65.54 19.52
C GLU A 9 -16.87 66.36 18.44
N GLU A 10 -17.83 65.71 17.76
CA GLU A 10 -18.91 66.29 16.91
C GLU A 10 -18.68 66.20 15.38
N GLU A 11 -19.32 65.21 14.74
CA GLU A 11 -20.47 65.44 13.84
C GLU A 11 -21.13 64.11 13.41
N ALA A 12 -22.45 64.19 13.21
CA ALA A 12 -23.40 63.09 13.14
C ALA A 12 -23.94 62.86 11.70
N GLU A 13 -24.48 61.65 11.50
CA GLU A 13 -25.78 61.36 10.85
C GLU A 13 -26.11 61.93 9.44
N ALA A 14 -26.14 61.05 8.42
CA ALA A 14 -27.00 61.09 7.23
C ALA A 14 -26.90 59.73 6.49
N GLY A 15 -27.92 59.02 6.02
CA GLY A 15 -29.37 59.20 6.00
C GLY A 15 -30.04 57.92 5.44
N LYS A 16 -31.27 57.66 5.86
CA LYS A 16 -32.21 56.68 5.29
C LYS A 16 -32.91 57.27 4.05
N ALA A 17 -33.08 56.47 2.99
CA ALA A 17 -34.28 56.40 2.12
C ALA A 17 -33.98 55.44 0.94
N ALA A 18 -34.66 54.29 0.87
CA ALA A 18 -35.84 54.06 0.02
C ALA A 18 -35.48 53.70 -1.43
N VAL A 19 -35.97 52.55 -1.92
CA VAL A 19 -36.89 52.48 -3.07
C VAL A 19 -37.29 51.02 -3.31
N GLU A 20 -38.59 50.86 -3.26
CA GLU A 20 -39.43 49.72 -3.57
C GLU A 20 -39.62 49.59 -5.10
N ARG A 21 -40.05 48.40 -5.55
CA ARG A 21 -40.69 48.06 -6.85
C ARG A 21 -39.78 47.70 -8.03
N ARG A 22 -39.90 46.46 -8.51
CA ARG A 22 -40.77 46.15 -9.66
C ARG A 22 -40.90 44.64 -9.91
N ALA A 23 -42.17 44.23 -10.02
CA ALA A 23 -42.63 42.96 -10.56
C ALA A 23 -42.65 42.99 -12.11
N GLY A 24 -42.69 41.79 -12.69
CA GLY A 24 -42.98 41.52 -14.11
C GLY A 24 -41.72 41.11 -14.88
N GLY A 25 -41.65 40.01 -15.64
CA GLY A 25 -42.66 39.07 -16.12
C GLY A 25 -42.17 38.51 -17.47
N ARG A 26 -42.72 37.36 -17.87
CA ARG A 26 -42.54 36.65 -19.18
C ARG A 26 -41.18 35.92 -19.31
N GLY A 27 -41.09 34.69 -19.83
CA GLY A 27 -42.06 33.86 -20.54
C GLY A 27 -41.34 33.20 -21.73
N GLY A 28 -41.37 31.86 -21.78
CA GLY A 28 -41.19 31.02 -22.98
C GLY A 28 -39.82 31.02 -23.66
N ARG A 29 -39.19 29.85 -23.81
CA ARG A 29 -39.47 28.87 -24.88
C ARG A 29 -38.48 27.71 -24.79
N ALA A 30 -39.02 26.54 -25.06
CA ALA A 30 -38.27 25.34 -25.40
C ALA A 30 -37.60 25.48 -26.76
N SER A 31 -36.39 24.95 -26.87
CA SER A 31 -35.80 24.51 -28.13
C SER A 31 -34.78 23.41 -27.81
N GLU A 32 -35.17 22.17 -28.10
CA GLU A 32 -34.23 21.10 -28.45
C GLU A 32 -33.36 21.54 -29.62
N PRO A 33 -32.19 20.91 -29.80
CA PRO A 33 -31.98 20.36 -31.12
C PRO A 33 -31.49 18.91 -31.13
N ALA A 34 -31.93 18.31 -32.23
CA ALA A 34 -31.69 17.01 -32.78
C ALA A 34 -30.22 16.56 -32.89
N VAL A 35 -30.14 15.24 -32.91
CA VAL A 35 -29.18 14.33 -33.52
C VAL A 35 -28.62 14.80 -34.86
N ASP A 36 -27.30 14.71 -35.00
CA ASP A 36 -26.53 14.18 -36.15
C ASP A 36 -25.06 14.18 -35.69
N GLY A 37 -24.20 13.22 -35.98
CA GLY A 37 -24.06 12.39 -37.16
C GLY A 37 -22.57 12.43 -37.51
N SER A 38 -21.90 11.28 -37.42
CA SER A 38 -20.65 10.90 -38.12
C SER A 38 -19.57 11.96 -38.42
N ASN A 39 -18.36 11.79 -37.87
CA ASN A 39 -17.16 11.41 -38.65
C ASN A 39 -15.85 11.64 -37.87
N THR A 40 -15.01 10.59 -37.92
CA THR A 40 -13.56 10.48 -37.69
C THR A 40 -12.72 11.67 -38.19
N PRO A 41 -11.51 12.00 -37.66
CA PRO A 41 -10.36 11.08 -37.62
C PRO A 41 -9.36 11.25 -36.45
N GLY A 42 -8.38 10.34 -36.46
CA GLY A 42 -7.42 10.10 -35.38
C GLY A 42 -6.54 11.27 -34.95
N LEU A 43 -6.07 11.16 -33.71
CA LEU A 43 -5.05 12.04 -33.16
C LEU A 43 -3.82 11.25 -32.72
N ARG A 44 -2.71 11.86 -33.10
CA ARG A 44 -1.34 11.41 -33.02
C ARG A 44 -0.86 11.35 -31.58
N VAL A 45 0.07 10.43 -31.38
CA VAL A 45 1.04 10.40 -30.28
C VAL A 45 1.68 11.78 -30.13
N HIS A 46 1.51 12.40 -28.97
CA HIS A 46 2.36 13.50 -28.53
C HIS A 46 3.22 13.06 -27.36
N GLU A 47 4.51 13.19 -27.60
CA GLU A 47 5.64 13.03 -26.69
C GLU A 47 5.43 13.86 -25.42
N TRP A 48 5.66 13.23 -24.26
CA TRP A 48 5.79 13.97 -23.00
C TRP A 48 7.24 14.40 -22.85
N GLY A 49 7.45 15.70 -23.06
CA GLY A 49 8.68 16.41 -22.74
C GLY A 49 8.97 16.35 -21.24
N LEU A 50 10.24 16.07 -20.96
CA LEU A 50 10.88 16.14 -19.66
C LEU A 50 10.86 17.59 -19.15
N ASN A 51 10.63 17.78 -17.84
CA ASN A 51 11.16 18.95 -17.15
C ASN A 51 11.59 18.57 -15.72
N PRO A 52 12.87 18.79 -15.33
CA PRO A 52 13.38 18.48 -14.01
C PRO A 52 13.40 19.74 -13.13
N LEU A 53 12.98 19.61 -11.87
CA LEU A 53 13.38 20.55 -10.81
C LEU A 53 14.08 19.78 -9.70
N PHE A 54 15.40 19.76 -9.82
CA PHE A 54 16.36 19.45 -8.77
C PHE A 54 16.32 20.54 -7.69
N TRP A 55 16.27 20.14 -6.42
CA TRP A 55 16.81 20.95 -5.33
C TRP A 55 17.98 20.18 -4.72
N ILE A 56 19.18 20.75 -4.87
CA ILE A 56 20.42 20.32 -4.23
C ILE A 56 20.51 21.07 -2.91
N TYR A 57 20.53 20.36 -1.78
CA TYR A 57 21.10 20.90 -0.54
C TYR A 57 22.53 20.38 -0.41
N GLY A 58 23.49 21.30 -0.48
CA GLY A 58 24.90 21.05 -0.17
C GLY A 58 25.17 20.89 1.33
N PRO A 59 26.31 20.31 1.72
CA PRO A 59 26.59 19.96 3.11
C PRO A 59 27.11 21.16 3.92
N GLY A 60 26.43 21.47 5.02
CA GLY A 60 26.83 22.47 6.00
C GLY A 60 27.64 21.89 7.15
N ALA A 61 28.93 22.22 7.18
CA ALA A 61 29.85 22.40 8.30
C ALA A 61 29.62 21.62 9.63
N THR A 62 30.54 20.69 9.91
CA THR A 62 30.84 20.15 11.24
C THR A 62 31.49 21.21 12.13
N ARG A 63 30.87 21.52 13.28
CA ARG A 63 31.49 22.31 14.36
C ARG A 63 32.09 21.37 15.40
N ARG A 64 33.41 21.41 15.57
CA ARG A 64 34.15 20.79 16.69
C ARG A 64 33.72 21.45 18.01
N VAL A 65 33.31 20.66 18.98
CA VAL A 65 33.36 21.02 20.41
C VAL A 65 34.23 19.99 21.11
N SER A 66 35.27 20.49 21.75
CA SER A 66 36.25 19.76 22.54
C SER A 66 35.83 19.65 24.00
N GLY A 67 36.09 18.49 24.61
CA GLY A 67 36.57 18.41 25.99
C GLY A 67 35.53 18.05 27.07
N GLY A 68 35.74 16.89 27.69
CA GLY A 68 35.11 16.51 28.96
C GLY A 68 35.30 15.02 29.27
N ARG A 69 36.42 14.66 29.90
CA ARG A 69 36.64 13.32 30.49
C ARG A 69 35.87 13.22 31.80
N GLY A 70 35.16 12.11 32.00
CA GLY A 70 34.56 11.72 33.27
C GLY A 70 34.19 10.23 33.22
N GLU A 71 34.73 9.46 34.17
CA GLU A 71 34.83 8.00 34.17
C GLU A 71 33.58 7.27 34.68
N SER A 72 33.40 6.05 34.16
CA SER A 72 32.89 4.82 34.80
C SER A 72 31.40 4.62 35.13
N GLY A 73 30.85 3.53 34.56
CA GLY A 73 29.65 2.82 35.00
C GLY A 73 29.00 2.00 33.88
N PRO A 74 29.06 0.64 33.87
CA PRO A 74 28.45 -0.16 32.82
C PRO A 74 26.98 -0.45 33.15
N ILE A 75 26.06 0.25 32.49
CA ILE A 75 24.67 -0.20 32.37
C ILE A 75 24.47 -0.68 30.93
N SER A 76 24.66 -1.97 30.73
CA SER A 76 24.29 -2.67 29.49
C SER A 76 22.76 -2.69 29.36
N ARG A 77 22.23 -1.82 28.51
CA ARG A 77 20.94 -2.01 27.84
C ARG A 77 21.17 -1.80 26.35
N SER A 78 21.24 -2.90 25.61
CA SER A 78 21.36 -2.93 24.16
C SER A 78 20.11 -2.30 23.52
N CYS A 79 20.25 -1.10 22.98
CA CYS A 79 19.20 -0.42 22.22
C CYS A 79 19.22 -0.88 20.74
N HIS A 80 18.21 -1.66 20.33
CA HIS A 80 17.91 -2.01 18.94
C HIS A 80 17.32 -0.82 18.14
N HIS A 81 17.99 0.33 18.09
CA HIS A 81 17.46 1.56 17.46
C HIS A 81 18.02 1.88 16.06
N ALA A 82 18.93 1.06 15.52
CA ALA A 82 19.66 1.41 14.30
C ALA A 82 18.93 1.13 12.97
N SER A 83 17.75 0.51 12.98
CA SER A 83 17.09 0.08 11.73
C SER A 83 16.12 1.11 11.12
N CYS A 84 15.60 2.09 11.85
CA CYS A 84 14.36 2.76 11.44
C CYS A 84 14.46 3.77 10.28
N SER A 85 15.57 4.48 10.09
CA SER A 85 15.66 5.55 9.09
C SER A 85 15.72 5.05 7.63
N ARG A 86 16.19 3.82 7.39
CA ARG A 86 16.17 3.18 6.05
C ARG A 86 14.82 2.53 5.71
N LEU A 87 13.91 2.36 6.68
CA LEU A 87 12.61 1.69 6.51
C LEU A 87 11.54 2.58 5.88
N ALA A 88 11.74 3.89 5.83
CA ALA A 88 10.75 4.82 5.29
C ALA A 88 10.50 4.69 3.78
N GLY A 89 11.39 4.00 3.04
CA GLY A 89 11.30 3.83 1.57
C GLY A 89 10.44 2.65 1.10
N SER A 90 10.25 1.62 1.93
CA SER A 90 9.39 0.48 1.60
C SER A 90 7.97 0.77 2.01
N LYS A 91 7.16 1.37 1.13
CA LYS A 91 5.80 1.88 1.36
C LYS A 91 4.97 0.99 2.33
N PRO A 92 4.95 1.28 3.63
CA PRO A 92 3.98 0.69 4.53
C PRO A 92 2.65 1.35 4.20
N TYR A 93 1.58 0.56 4.10
CA TYR A 93 0.21 1.05 3.87
C TYR A 93 -0.18 2.22 4.80
N PHE A 94 0.47 2.35 5.96
CA PHE A 94 0.27 3.40 6.97
C PHE A 94 0.77 4.81 6.59
N ILE A 95 1.73 4.98 5.67
CA ILE A 95 2.32 6.31 5.40
C ILE A 95 1.34 7.20 4.60
N GLU A 96 0.57 6.62 3.69
CA GLU A 96 -0.36 7.36 2.82
C GLU A 96 -1.81 7.33 3.32
N SER A 97 -2.19 6.38 4.19
CA SER A 97 -3.54 6.26 4.75
C SER A 97 -3.78 7.18 5.95
N TYR A 98 -4.99 7.69 6.13
CA TYR A 98 -5.41 8.33 7.39
C TYR A 98 -5.74 7.26 8.44
N VAL A 99 -4.85 7.11 9.42
CA VAL A 99 -4.98 6.12 10.48
C VAL A 99 -5.98 6.62 11.53
N LYS A 100 -7.05 5.85 11.76
CA LYS A 100 -8.07 6.17 12.77
C LYS A 100 -7.51 5.92 14.16
N LEU A 101 -7.46 6.94 15.00
CA LEU A 101 -6.93 6.87 16.36
C LEU A 101 -7.79 7.71 17.32
N LEU A 102 -7.89 7.27 18.57
CA LEU A 102 -8.37 8.12 19.67
C LEU A 102 -7.34 9.20 19.97
N ILE A 103 -7.77 10.36 20.45
CA ILE A 103 -6.88 11.49 20.76
C ILE A 103 -5.85 11.10 21.82
N ARG A 104 -6.24 10.31 22.83
CA ARG A 104 -5.30 9.72 23.81
C ARG A 104 -4.18 8.95 23.14
N ASP A 105 -4.49 8.13 22.14
CA ASP A 105 -3.49 7.31 21.44
C ASP A 105 -2.56 8.17 20.58
N VAL A 106 -3.08 9.25 19.98
CA VAL A 106 -2.26 10.26 19.29
C VAL A 106 -1.27 10.93 20.25
N HIS A 107 -1.67 11.23 21.49
CA HIS A 107 -0.77 11.74 22.53
C HIS A 107 0.20 10.66 23.06
N GLY A 108 -0.16 9.39 22.98
CA GLY A 108 0.68 8.26 23.36
C GLY A 108 1.74 7.86 22.31
N LEU A 109 1.69 8.41 21.09
CA LEU A 109 2.67 8.07 20.05
C LEU A 109 4.10 8.34 20.51
N GLY A 110 5.03 7.47 20.13
CA GLY A 110 6.47 7.71 20.24
C GLY A 110 6.97 8.67 19.16
N THR A 111 8.24 9.03 19.23
CA THR A 111 8.96 9.79 18.18
C THR A 111 10.24 9.08 17.83
N LEU A 112 10.64 9.07 16.56
CA LEU A 112 11.95 8.56 16.17
C LEU A 112 12.98 9.65 16.43
N GLY A 113 13.98 9.31 17.26
CA GLY A 113 15.07 10.24 17.58
C GLY A 113 15.73 10.76 16.31
N GLY A 114 15.84 12.09 16.21
CA GLY A 114 16.52 12.77 15.10
C GLY A 114 15.69 12.98 13.83
N ILE A 115 14.40 12.61 13.81
CA ILE A 115 13.51 12.91 12.68
C ILE A 115 12.35 13.77 13.19
N ASP A 116 12.33 15.02 12.75
CA ASP A 116 11.24 15.95 13.02
C ASP A 116 9.91 15.43 12.44
N ASP A 117 8.81 15.67 13.16
CA ASP A 117 7.46 15.20 12.79
C ASP A 117 7.35 13.68 12.53
N SER A 118 8.27 12.89 13.11
CA SER A 118 8.13 11.43 13.14
C SER A 118 7.25 11.01 14.31
N HIS A 119 6.23 10.20 14.01
CA HIS A 119 5.35 9.64 15.01
C HIS A 119 5.30 8.14 14.85
N VAL A 120 5.41 7.41 15.96
CA VAL A 120 5.45 5.95 15.95
C VAL A 120 4.43 5.37 16.90
N LEU A 121 3.56 4.53 16.37
CA LEU A 121 2.62 3.74 17.15
C LEU A 121 3.28 2.42 17.56
N HIS A 122 3.23 2.10 18.85
CA HIS A 122 3.80 0.88 19.45
C HIS A 122 5.28 0.58 19.08
N GLY A 123 6.07 1.62 18.81
CA GLY A 123 7.52 1.50 18.56
C GLY A 123 7.92 0.99 17.17
N ASN A 124 6.99 0.54 16.33
CA ASN A 124 7.32 -0.05 15.01
C ASN A 124 6.44 0.39 13.84
N LYS A 125 5.41 1.23 14.04
CA LYS A 125 4.55 1.72 12.96
C LYS A 125 4.66 3.22 12.81
N ALA A 126 5.29 3.67 11.73
CA ALA A 126 5.34 5.10 11.40
C ALA A 126 3.94 5.61 11.01
N ILE A 127 3.49 6.67 11.66
CA ILE A 127 2.21 7.32 11.43
C ILE A 127 2.48 8.76 10.97
N HIS A 128 1.95 9.14 9.81
CA HIS A 128 2.07 10.51 9.30
C HIS A 128 0.73 11.22 9.17
N ARG A 129 -0.34 10.46 8.97
CA ARG A 129 -1.69 10.96 8.73
C ARG A 129 -2.65 10.27 9.67
N VAL A 130 -3.54 11.07 10.24
CA VAL A 130 -4.52 10.60 11.23
C VAL A 130 -5.92 11.05 10.84
N GLU A 131 -6.89 10.22 11.19
CA GLU A 131 -8.30 10.57 11.25
C GLU A 131 -8.71 10.56 12.72
N VAL A 132 -9.22 11.68 13.21
CA VAL A 132 -9.75 11.83 14.57
C VAL A 132 -11.18 12.35 14.49
N SER A 133 -12.04 11.95 15.43
CA SER A 133 -13.38 12.50 15.57
C SER A 133 -13.58 13.04 16.97
N GLY A 134 -14.21 14.21 17.09
CA GLY A 134 -14.48 14.84 18.38
C GLY A 134 -15.28 16.12 18.25
N VAL A 135 -15.79 16.60 19.37
CA VAL A 135 -16.58 17.83 19.50
C VAL A 135 -15.65 19.04 19.53
N VAL A 136 -15.97 20.09 18.79
CA VAL A 136 -15.24 21.35 18.81
C VAL A 136 -15.47 22.05 20.14
N VAL A 137 -14.45 22.11 20.98
CA VAL A 137 -14.51 22.78 22.30
C VAL A 137 -13.84 24.15 22.30
N HIS A 138 -13.16 24.52 21.22
CA HIS A 138 -12.59 25.86 21.08
C HIS A 138 -12.33 26.19 19.61
N VAL A 139 -12.66 27.43 19.21
CA VAL A 139 -12.40 27.97 17.87
C VAL A 139 -11.58 29.24 18.02
N LYS A 140 -10.41 29.28 17.39
CA LYS A 140 -9.53 30.46 17.39
C LYS A 140 -9.14 30.85 15.97
N PRO A 141 -9.64 31.98 15.47
CA PRO A 141 -9.11 32.59 14.26
C PRO A 141 -7.62 32.91 14.45
N GLY A 142 -6.79 32.44 13.52
CA GLY A 142 -5.38 32.76 13.45
C GLY A 142 -5.16 34.11 12.78
N ALA A 143 -4.15 34.86 13.25
CA ALA A 143 -3.73 36.08 12.57
C ALA A 143 -3.23 35.76 11.15
N THR A 144 -3.65 36.58 10.17
CA THR A 144 -3.18 36.51 8.80
C THR A 144 -1.67 36.70 8.77
N LYS A 145 -0.94 35.66 8.37
CA LYS A 145 0.50 35.76 8.08
C LYS A 145 0.70 35.78 6.56
N ALA A 146 1.94 36.02 6.13
CA ALA A 146 2.34 35.85 4.73
C ALA A 146 1.96 34.45 4.17
N SER A 147 1.88 33.43 5.03
CA SER A 147 1.45 32.07 4.70
C SER A 147 -0.07 31.88 4.55
N GLY A 148 -0.88 32.93 4.73
CA GLY A 148 -2.34 32.88 4.74
C GLY A 148 -2.98 32.92 6.13
N SER A 149 -4.30 33.12 6.14
CA SER A 149 -5.17 32.97 7.31
C SER A 149 -5.36 31.50 7.64
N PHE A 150 -5.61 31.21 8.91
CA PHE A 150 -5.92 29.86 9.37
C PHE A 150 -6.92 29.93 10.54
N VAL A 151 -7.63 28.84 10.78
CA VAL A 151 -8.48 28.67 11.95
C VAL A 151 -7.95 27.48 12.74
N LYS A 152 -7.82 27.66 14.06
CA LYS A 152 -7.41 26.60 14.97
C LYS A 152 -8.60 26.12 15.79
N TYR A 153 -8.92 24.84 15.64
CA TYR A 153 -9.90 24.14 16.44
C TYR A 153 -9.21 23.37 17.56
N ILE A 154 -9.91 23.14 18.67
CA ILE A 154 -9.56 22.10 19.64
C ILE A 154 -10.72 21.12 19.65
N LEU A 155 -10.43 19.85 19.37
CA LEU A 155 -11.40 18.77 19.43
C LEU A 155 -11.26 18.01 20.74
N ASP A 156 -12.40 17.59 21.30
CA ASP A 156 -12.50 16.69 22.45
C ASP A 156 -13.25 15.42 22.03
N ASP A 157 -12.63 14.25 22.22
CA ASP A 157 -13.24 12.94 21.97
C ASP A 157 -13.52 12.17 23.27
N GLY A 158 -13.50 12.85 24.41
CA GLY A 158 -13.63 12.26 25.74
C GLY A 158 -12.36 11.52 26.23
N THR A 159 -11.36 11.31 25.36
CA THR A 159 -10.07 10.69 25.72
C THR A 159 -8.93 11.70 25.77
N GLY A 160 -9.10 12.87 25.16
CA GLY A 160 -8.20 14.00 25.29
C GLY A 160 -8.54 15.15 24.35
N LEU A 161 -7.71 16.19 24.38
CA LEU A 161 -7.86 17.39 23.54
C LEU A 161 -6.85 17.39 22.39
N MET A 162 -7.31 17.61 21.16
CA MET A 162 -6.45 17.67 19.97
C MET A 162 -6.54 19.03 19.27
N PRO A 163 -5.43 19.79 19.20
CA PRO A 163 -5.38 20.99 18.38
C PRO A 163 -5.37 20.62 16.89
N CYS A 164 -6.26 21.22 16.12
CA CYS A 164 -6.36 21.01 14.66
C CYS A 164 -6.31 22.35 13.93
N THR A 165 -5.44 22.49 12.94
CA THR A 165 -5.21 23.75 12.21
C THR A 165 -5.67 23.61 10.77
N GLN A 166 -6.66 24.40 10.37
CA GLN A 166 -7.16 24.51 8.99
C GLN A 166 -6.60 25.78 8.35
N TYR A 167 -5.82 25.63 7.29
CA TYR A 167 -5.30 26.75 6.52
C TYR A 167 -6.30 27.14 5.45
N GLU A 168 -6.68 28.42 5.39
CA GLU A 168 -7.49 28.92 4.28
C GLU A 168 -6.63 28.90 3.00
N ARG A 169 -7.11 28.21 1.96
CA ARG A 169 -6.41 28.19 0.67
C ARG A 169 -6.60 29.55 0.01
N HIS A 170 -5.50 30.23 -0.29
CA HIS A 170 -5.52 31.43 -1.12
C HIS A 170 -6.16 31.10 -2.47
N ALA A 171 -7.20 31.83 -2.84
CA ALA A 171 -7.98 31.63 -4.07
C ALA A 171 -7.19 31.86 -5.39
N GLY A 172 -5.85 31.99 -5.33
CA GLY A 172 -5.00 32.42 -6.44
C GLY A 172 -4.26 31.32 -7.19
N THR A 173 -4.24 30.06 -6.72
CA THR A 173 -3.66 28.95 -7.48
C THR A 173 -4.81 28.20 -8.14
N GLY A 174 -4.90 28.29 -9.48
CA GLY A 174 -6.02 27.82 -10.32
C GLY A 174 -6.34 26.31 -10.32
N ALA A 175 -6.09 25.61 -9.21
CA ALA A 175 -6.61 24.28 -8.96
C ALA A 175 -8.09 24.39 -8.55
N THR A 176 -8.97 23.98 -9.45
CA THR A 176 -10.44 24.02 -9.41
C THR A 176 -11.12 23.22 -8.28
N HIS A 177 -10.41 22.84 -7.22
CA HIS A 177 -11.04 22.28 -6.02
C HIS A 177 -11.68 23.39 -5.19
N ARG A 178 -12.89 23.80 -5.61
CA ARG A 178 -13.86 24.65 -4.92
C ARG A 178 -14.39 23.99 -3.63
N GLY A 179 -13.52 23.74 -2.67
CA GLY A 179 -13.94 23.54 -1.29
C GLY A 179 -13.79 24.87 -0.58
N HIS A 180 -14.88 25.64 -0.46
CA HIS A 180 -14.92 26.65 0.59
C HIS A 180 -14.55 25.93 1.89
N SER A 181 -13.56 26.44 2.61
CA SER A 181 -13.22 25.91 3.93
C SER A 181 -14.41 26.21 4.83
N GLU A 182 -15.31 25.25 4.95
CA GLU A 182 -16.45 25.33 5.86
C GLU A 182 -15.89 25.65 7.25
N ARG A 183 -16.37 26.74 7.83
CA ARG A 183 -16.01 27.12 9.20
C ARG A 183 -16.91 26.32 10.12
N HIS A 184 -16.30 25.68 11.10
CA HIS A 184 -17.01 24.89 12.08
C HIS A 184 -17.20 25.67 13.38
N GLU A 185 -18.34 25.45 14.02
CA GLU A 185 -18.75 26.17 15.23
C GLU A 185 -18.45 25.38 16.51
N LEU A 186 -18.51 26.08 17.65
CA LEU A 186 -18.37 25.45 18.96
C LEU A 186 -19.52 24.45 19.19
N GLY A 187 -19.19 23.27 19.72
CA GLY A 187 -20.16 22.21 20.00
C GLY A 187 -20.46 21.28 18.81
N GLU A 188 -19.90 21.55 17.62
CA GLU A 188 -20.08 20.65 16.48
C GLU A 188 -19.20 19.41 16.60
N LEU A 189 -19.78 18.24 16.29
CA LEU A 189 -19.01 17.01 16.08
C LEU A 189 -18.33 17.09 14.71
N LEU A 190 -17.01 16.87 14.68
CA LEU A 190 -16.23 16.82 13.45
C LEU A 190 -15.53 15.48 13.28
N VAL A 191 -15.32 15.11 12.02
CA VAL A 191 -14.33 14.12 11.60
C VAL A 191 -13.23 14.85 10.86
N VAL A 192 -12.02 14.82 11.39
CA VAL A 192 -10.86 15.52 10.88
C VAL A 192 -9.82 14.54 10.38
N GLN A 193 -9.45 14.68 9.11
CA GLN A 193 -8.33 13.98 8.49
C GLN A 193 -7.20 14.97 8.23
N GLY A 194 -6.00 14.66 8.69
CA GLY A 194 -4.87 15.56 8.51
C GLY A 194 -3.50 14.92 8.68
N LYS A 195 -2.47 15.73 8.45
CA LYS A 195 -1.09 15.36 8.74
C LYS A 195 -0.79 15.68 10.19
N LEU A 196 -0.21 14.73 10.90
CA LEU A 196 0.25 14.95 12.26
C LEU A 196 1.54 15.76 12.21
N LYS A 197 1.66 16.77 13.09
CA LYS A 197 2.83 17.63 13.24
C LYS A 197 3.14 17.87 14.70
N ARG A 198 4.36 18.32 14.99
CA ARG A 198 4.72 18.90 16.27
C ARG A 198 4.91 20.41 16.14
N TYR A 199 4.16 21.16 16.94
CA TYR A 199 4.34 22.59 17.08
C TYR A 199 4.69 22.92 18.53
N ARG A 200 5.90 23.45 18.75
CA ARG A 200 6.44 23.80 20.08
C ARG A 200 6.34 22.63 21.07
N GLY A 201 6.70 21.43 20.61
CA GLY A 201 6.70 20.21 21.42
C GLY A 201 5.34 19.51 21.54
N ALA A 202 4.23 20.22 21.34
CA ALA A 202 2.87 19.67 21.34
C ALA A 202 2.49 19.11 19.97
N ARG A 203 1.63 18.08 19.95
CA ARG A 203 1.08 17.54 18.70
C ARG A 203 -0.09 18.37 18.23
N GLU A 204 -0.20 18.52 16.92
CA GLU A 204 -1.37 19.09 16.27
C GLU A 204 -1.63 18.42 14.92
N VAL A 205 -2.88 18.47 14.47
CA VAL A 205 -3.30 17.94 13.17
C VAL A 205 -3.43 19.09 12.17
N ALA A 206 -2.60 19.10 11.14
CA ALA A 206 -2.77 19.99 9.99
C ALA A 206 -3.87 19.43 9.08
N ILE A 207 -5.04 20.06 9.12
CA ILE A 207 -6.28 19.58 8.50
C ILE A 207 -6.10 19.52 6.99
N THR A 208 -6.38 18.35 6.41
CA THR A 208 -6.52 18.16 4.95
C THR A 208 -8.00 18.19 4.55
N SER A 209 -8.84 17.55 5.35
CA SER A 209 -10.30 17.55 5.24
C SER A 209 -10.91 17.55 6.63
N ALA A 210 -12.03 18.26 6.77
CA ALA A 210 -12.89 18.26 7.93
C ALA A 210 -14.33 18.18 7.43
N SER A 211 -15.15 17.37 8.08
CA SER A 211 -16.55 17.20 7.71
C SER A 211 -17.41 16.97 8.93
N LYS A 212 -18.61 17.57 8.92
CA LYS A 212 -19.66 17.30 9.88
C LYS A 212 -20.36 15.99 9.50
N PRO A 213 -20.31 14.95 10.35
CA PRO A 213 -20.98 13.70 10.04
C PRO A 213 -22.50 13.87 10.15
N THR A 214 -23.23 13.11 9.32
CA THR A 214 -24.70 13.09 9.30
C THR A 214 -25.28 12.05 10.25
N ASP A 215 -24.54 10.98 10.56
CA ASP A 215 -24.96 9.93 11.48
C ASP A 215 -24.75 10.39 12.94
N PRO A 216 -25.81 10.46 13.77
CA PRO A 216 -25.68 10.83 15.18
C PRO A 216 -24.80 9.86 15.99
N ASN A 217 -24.62 8.61 15.51
CA ASN A 217 -23.78 7.61 16.18
C ASN A 217 -22.33 7.63 15.69
N GLN A 218 -21.94 8.56 14.81
CA GLN A 218 -20.63 8.57 14.19
C GLN A 218 -19.48 8.55 15.21
N GLU A 219 -19.61 9.28 16.31
CA GLU A 219 -18.59 9.33 17.36
C GLU A 219 -18.37 7.94 17.98
N THR A 220 -19.47 7.28 18.38
CA THR A 220 -19.42 5.91 18.94
C THR A 220 -18.87 4.91 17.94
N LEU A 221 -19.28 4.98 16.67
CA LEU A 221 -18.77 4.12 15.61
C LEU A 221 -17.27 4.35 15.36
N HIS A 222 -16.82 5.60 15.43
CA HIS A 222 -15.40 5.93 15.32
C HIS A 222 -14.60 5.32 16.49
N TRP A 223 -15.09 5.43 17.73
CA TRP A 223 -14.44 4.81 18.88
C TRP A 223 -14.36 3.30 18.77
N LEU A 224 -15.46 2.63 18.44
CA LEU A 224 -15.49 1.18 18.25
C LEU A 224 -14.49 0.75 17.18
N ARG A 225 -14.42 1.50 16.07
CA ARG A 225 -13.46 1.22 15.00
C ARG A 225 -12.01 1.44 15.44
N CYS A 226 -11.72 2.48 16.23
CA CYS A 226 -10.40 2.72 16.78
C CYS A 226 -9.97 1.60 17.72
N VAL A 227 -10.87 1.10 18.58
CA VAL A 227 -10.61 -0.04 19.46
C VAL A 227 -10.34 -1.30 18.64
N GLU A 228 -11.24 -1.65 17.71
CA GLU A 228 -11.09 -2.82 16.83
C GLU A 228 -9.77 -2.80 16.06
N LEU A 229 -9.42 -1.66 15.44
CA LEU A 229 -8.16 -1.49 14.73
C LEU A 229 -6.97 -1.56 15.69
N GLY A 230 -7.11 -1.02 16.90
CA GLY A 230 -6.16 -1.19 17.99
C GLY A 230 -5.80 -2.64 18.22
N GLU A 231 -6.80 -3.51 18.34
CA GLU A 231 -6.61 -4.92 18.68
C GLU A 231 -6.14 -5.76 17.48
N THR A 232 -6.75 -5.54 16.32
CA THR A 232 -6.56 -6.39 15.13
C THR A 232 -5.39 -5.96 14.27
N VAL A 233 -5.16 -4.65 14.15
CA VAL A 233 -4.19 -4.08 13.20
C VAL A 233 -3.01 -3.45 13.92
N TYR A 234 -3.22 -2.61 14.93
CA TYR A 234 -2.18 -1.75 15.48
C TYR A 234 -1.30 -2.43 16.53
N ARG A 235 -1.85 -3.30 17.39
CA ARG A 235 -1.07 -4.07 18.38
C ARG A 235 -0.20 -5.15 17.75
N SER A 236 -0.68 -5.78 16.67
CA SER A 236 0.09 -6.80 15.94
C SER A 236 1.45 -6.20 15.54
N PRO A 237 2.59 -6.83 15.87
CA PRO A 237 3.89 -6.32 15.44
C PRO A 237 3.83 -6.03 13.94
N PHE A 238 4.45 -4.93 13.49
CA PHE A 238 4.60 -4.72 12.06
C PHE A 238 5.42 -5.89 11.51
N GLN A 239 4.73 -6.87 10.95
CA GLN A 239 5.34 -7.90 10.14
C GLN A 239 5.60 -7.22 8.81
N ARG A 240 6.87 -6.90 8.61
CA ARG A 240 7.34 -6.63 7.27
C ARG A 240 7.09 -7.93 6.54
N ASP A 241 6.31 -7.91 5.46
CA ASP A 241 6.34 -9.04 4.54
C ASP A 241 7.81 -9.20 4.17
N ASP A 242 8.42 -10.33 4.54
CA ASP A 242 9.85 -10.62 4.42
C ASP A 242 10.39 -10.48 2.97
N TYR A 243 9.51 -10.18 2.01
CA TYR A 243 9.81 -9.85 0.63
C TYR A 243 10.45 -8.48 0.40
N ILE A 244 10.35 -7.52 1.33
CA ILE A 244 10.90 -6.16 1.11
C ILE A 244 12.29 -5.96 1.72
N ASP A 245 12.76 -6.89 2.57
CA ASP A 245 14.15 -6.88 3.02
C ASP A 245 15.05 -7.67 2.06
N GLU A 246 15.73 -6.92 1.20
CA GLU A 246 16.90 -7.42 0.45
C GLU A 246 18.04 -7.91 1.37
N GLU A 247 17.95 -7.72 2.69
CA GLU A 247 18.99 -8.12 3.66
C GLU A 247 18.74 -9.47 4.38
N LEU A 248 17.57 -10.12 4.23
CA LEU A 248 17.42 -11.52 4.67
C LEU A 248 17.96 -12.54 3.65
N VAL A 249 18.53 -12.06 2.53
CA VAL A 249 19.29 -12.85 1.54
C VAL A 249 20.67 -13.25 2.07
N ALA A 250 21.13 -12.70 3.21
CA ALA A 250 22.41 -13.08 3.80
C ALA A 250 22.30 -14.15 4.91
N GLY A 251 21.14 -14.35 5.53
CA GLY A 251 21.07 -15.04 6.84
C GLY A 251 20.20 -16.30 6.93
N SER A 252 19.08 -16.38 6.21
CA SER A 252 18.16 -17.53 6.33
C SER A 252 17.80 -18.09 4.97
N SER A 253 18.37 -19.25 4.69
CA SER A 253 18.18 -20.08 3.50
C SER A 253 18.59 -19.42 2.17
N GLN A 254 19.87 -19.64 1.83
CA GLN A 254 20.36 -19.81 0.46
C GLN A 254 19.67 -20.96 -0.30
N ALA A 255 18.38 -21.22 -0.05
CA ALA A 255 17.60 -22.11 -0.88
C ALA A 255 17.33 -21.34 -2.19
N ARG A 256 18.33 -21.36 -3.08
CA ARG A 256 18.11 -21.02 -4.48
C ARG A 256 16.87 -21.81 -4.91
N PRO A 257 15.90 -21.24 -5.64
CA PRO A 257 14.70 -21.96 -6.05
C PRO A 257 15.00 -23.30 -6.75
N THR A 258 16.16 -23.40 -7.41
CA THR A 258 16.68 -24.61 -8.07
C THR A 258 17.47 -25.56 -7.17
N GLN A 259 17.70 -25.19 -5.91
CA GLN A 259 18.37 -26.00 -4.88
C GLN A 259 17.45 -26.34 -3.71
N CYS A 260 16.15 -26.03 -3.79
CA CYS A 260 15.21 -26.66 -2.87
C CYS A 260 15.34 -28.18 -3.10
N GLY A 261 15.58 -28.97 -2.05
CA GLY A 261 15.46 -30.43 -2.14
C GLY A 261 14.01 -30.90 -2.31
N CYS A 262 13.10 -30.00 -2.71
CA CYS A 262 11.67 -30.22 -2.69
C CYS A 262 11.14 -30.98 -3.91
N GLY A 263 11.97 -31.20 -4.93
CA GLY A 263 11.66 -32.06 -6.06
C GLY A 263 10.47 -31.61 -6.94
N ALA A 264 10.07 -30.34 -6.83
CA ALA A 264 8.93 -29.83 -7.59
C ALA A 264 9.28 -29.76 -9.09
N ALA A 265 8.60 -30.57 -9.92
CA ALA A 265 8.88 -30.69 -11.35
C ALA A 265 8.78 -29.36 -12.12
N TYR A 266 7.93 -28.44 -11.67
CA TYR A 266 7.76 -27.12 -12.28
C TYR A 266 8.81 -26.09 -11.84
N ALA A 267 9.61 -26.37 -10.81
CA ALA A 267 10.44 -25.35 -10.16
C ALA A 267 11.50 -24.78 -11.09
N GLU A 268 12.05 -25.63 -11.95
CA GLU A 268 13.02 -25.21 -12.96
C GLU A 268 12.37 -24.36 -14.05
N ALA A 269 11.26 -24.84 -14.64
CA ALA A 269 10.57 -24.17 -15.74
C ALA A 269 10.02 -22.80 -15.32
N VAL A 270 9.36 -22.75 -14.16
CA VAL A 270 8.73 -21.53 -13.65
C VAL A 270 9.76 -20.64 -12.93
N GLY A 271 10.85 -21.19 -12.39
CA GLY A 271 11.75 -20.43 -11.50
C GLY A 271 11.03 -19.99 -10.23
N TYR A 272 10.20 -20.88 -9.67
CA TYR A 272 9.37 -20.66 -8.49
C TYR A 272 9.25 -21.95 -7.69
N CYS A 273 9.18 -21.86 -6.37
CA CYS A 273 9.19 -23.04 -5.50
C CYS A 273 8.31 -22.81 -4.26
N ARG A 274 7.66 -23.87 -3.76
CA ARG A 274 6.88 -23.81 -2.51
C ARG A 274 7.70 -23.37 -1.28
N CYS A 275 9.02 -23.59 -1.27
CA CYS A 275 9.88 -23.17 -0.16
C CYS A 275 10.01 -21.65 -0.04
N VAL A 276 9.69 -20.92 -1.10
CA VAL A 276 9.66 -19.45 -1.11
C VAL A 276 8.24 -18.92 -1.12
N ALA A 277 7.25 -19.76 -0.84
CA ALA A 277 5.83 -19.41 -0.88
C ALA A 277 5.25 -19.20 0.52
N ALA A 278 4.45 -18.16 0.70
CA ALA A 278 3.67 -18.00 1.92
C ALA A 278 2.57 -19.09 2.00
N PRO A 279 2.43 -19.80 3.14
CA PRO A 279 1.39 -20.80 3.31
C PRO A 279 0.00 -20.15 3.27
N LEU A 280 -0.98 -20.85 2.71
CA LEU A 280 -2.38 -20.43 2.69
C LEU A 280 -3.18 -21.27 3.67
N ALA A 281 -4.11 -20.64 4.39
CA ALA A 281 -4.96 -21.34 5.38
C ALA A 281 -5.73 -22.53 4.77
N LEU A 282 -6.18 -22.38 3.51
CA LEU A 282 -6.89 -23.42 2.77
C LEU A 282 -5.97 -24.39 2.02
N ASP A 283 -4.68 -24.09 1.86
CA ASP A 283 -3.70 -24.96 1.19
C ASP A 283 -2.37 -24.98 1.96
N PRO A 284 -2.38 -25.45 3.22
CA PRO A 284 -1.20 -25.39 4.08
C PRO A 284 -0.07 -26.31 3.59
N ALA A 285 -0.40 -27.34 2.81
CA ALA A 285 0.54 -28.29 2.23
C ALA A 285 0.98 -27.93 0.80
N PHE A 286 0.47 -26.82 0.24
CA PHE A 286 0.73 -26.36 -1.14
C PHE A 286 0.27 -27.33 -2.24
N GLU A 287 -0.54 -28.34 -1.92
CA GLU A 287 -0.94 -29.39 -2.86
C GLU A 287 -1.66 -28.84 -4.09
N PHE A 288 -2.60 -27.91 -3.90
CA PHE A 288 -3.33 -27.33 -5.02
C PHE A 288 -2.43 -26.40 -5.84
N ARG A 289 -1.62 -25.58 -5.15
CA ARG A 289 -0.64 -24.70 -5.80
C ARG A 289 0.33 -25.49 -6.70
N ASP A 290 0.88 -26.59 -6.18
CA ASP A 290 1.81 -27.45 -6.92
C ASP A 290 1.15 -28.09 -8.14
N ALA A 291 -0.07 -28.62 -7.98
CA ALA A 291 -0.82 -29.22 -9.08
C ALA A 291 -1.11 -28.19 -10.18
N LEU A 292 -1.49 -26.97 -9.80
CA LEU A 292 -1.73 -25.87 -10.74
C LEU A 292 -0.45 -25.51 -11.50
N LEU A 293 0.68 -25.31 -10.82
CA LEU A 293 1.93 -24.94 -11.48
C LEU A 293 2.49 -26.06 -12.36
N ALA A 294 2.38 -27.32 -11.94
CA ALA A 294 2.75 -28.45 -12.78
C ALA A 294 1.88 -28.51 -14.04
N ARG A 295 0.56 -28.30 -13.91
CA ARG A 295 -0.37 -28.28 -15.04
C ARG A 295 -0.06 -27.15 -16.02
N LEU A 296 0.26 -25.96 -15.51
CA LEU A 296 0.63 -24.82 -16.35
C LEU A 296 1.99 -25.02 -17.02
N ALA A 297 2.98 -25.61 -16.34
CA ALA A 297 4.28 -25.95 -16.94
C ALA A 297 4.13 -26.91 -18.13
N VAL A 298 3.33 -27.97 -17.98
CA VAL A 298 3.04 -28.90 -19.10
C VAL A 298 2.33 -28.20 -20.27
N LYS A 299 1.39 -27.29 -19.98
CA LYS A 299 0.75 -26.48 -21.04
C LYS A 299 1.76 -25.58 -21.75
N GLU A 300 2.71 -25.00 -21.03
CA GLU A 300 3.77 -24.15 -21.61
C GLU A 300 4.74 -24.94 -22.51
N GLU A 301 5.05 -26.19 -22.17
CA GLU A 301 5.86 -27.09 -22.99
C GLU A 301 5.19 -27.39 -24.34
N SER A 302 3.86 -27.37 -24.40
CA SER A 302 3.10 -27.61 -25.64
C SER A 302 3.05 -26.44 -26.62
N LEU A 303 3.60 -25.27 -26.25
CA LEU A 303 3.63 -24.08 -27.12
C LEU A 303 4.70 -24.22 -28.21
N ALA A 304 4.32 -23.88 -29.44
CA ALA A 304 5.13 -24.14 -30.63
C ALA A 304 6.30 -23.15 -30.79
N GLY A 305 6.09 -21.88 -30.47
CA GLY A 305 7.08 -20.82 -30.68
C GLY A 305 7.84 -20.46 -29.41
N PRO A 306 9.16 -20.18 -29.44
CA PRO A 306 9.92 -19.74 -28.26
C PRO A 306 9.43 -18.40 -27.70
N ASP A 307 8.88 -17.53 -28.56
CA ASP A 307 8.34 -16.22 -28.20
C ASP A 307 6.87 -16.26 -27.74
N GLU A 308 6.23 -17.43 -27.78
CA GLU A 308 4.87 -17.59 -27.28
C GLU A 308 4.86 -17.68 -25.75
N HIS A 309 4.10 -16.80 -25.11
CA HIS A 309 3.85 -16.86 -23.68
C HIS A 309 2.57 -17.65 -23.40
N LEU A 310 2.58 -18.51 -22.37
CA LEU A 310 1.36 -19.21 -21.96
C LEU A 310 0.34 -18.21 -21.41
N ARG A 311 -0.71 -17.96 -22.20
CA ARG A 311 -1.91 -17.22 -21.81
C ARG A 311 -3.02 -18.22 -21.47
N PHE A 312 -3.68 -18.03 -20.34
CA PHE A 312 -4.77 -18.90 -19.93
C PHE A 312 -5.88 -18.11 -19.24
N GLN A 313 -7.11 -18.60 -19.33
CA GLN A 313 -8.29 -18.00 -18.70
C GLN A 313 -8.61 -18.75 -17.41
N PHE A 314 -8.74 -18.06 -16.28
CA PHE A 314 -8.99 -18.72 -14.99
C PHE A 314 -10.25 -19.60 -15.03
N ALA A 315 -11.35 -19.09 -15.58
CA ALA A 315 -12.60 -19.84 -15.71
C ALA A 315 -12.39 -21.18 -16.45
N ARG A 316 -11.84 -21.12 -17.67
CA ARG A 316 -11.71 -22.28 -18.56
C ARG A 316 -10.57 -23.22 -18.16
N ASP A 317 -9.40 -22.67 -17.85
CA ASP A 317 -8.15 -23.43 -17.75
C ASP A 317 -7.79 -23.87 -16.33
N VAL A 318 -8.39 -23.25 -15.30
CA VAL A 318 -8.11 -23.53 -13.89
C VAL A 318 -9.37 -24.00 -13.18
N ARG A 319 -10.42 -23.17 -13.16
CA ARG A 319 -11.67 -23.47 -12.46
C ARG A 319 -12.35 -24.68 -13.05
N ASP A 320 -12.35 -24.81 -14.38
CA ASP A 320 -13.06 -25.88 -15.09
C ASP A 320 -12.20 -27.12 -15.42
N ASP A 321 -10.91 -27.13 -15.07
CA ASP A 321 -10.03 -28.29 -15.26
C ASP A 321 -10.40 -29.42 -14.26
N PRO A 322 -10.72 -30.64 -14.74
CA PRO A 322 -11.22 -31.73 -13.89
C PRO A 322 -10.15 -32.26 -12.92
N SER A 323 -8.87 -32.23 -13.31
CA SER A 323 -7.78 -32.67 -12.45
C SER A 323 -7.59 -31.69 -11.30
N LEU A 324 -7.63 -30.39 -11.57
CA LEU A 324 -7.52 -29.35 -10.55
C LEU A 324 -8.74 -29.30 -9.63
N LYS A 325 -9.96 -29.50 -10.16
CA LYS A 325 -11.18 -29.64 -9.32
C LYS A 325 -11.05 -30.75 -8.29
N THR A 326 -10.52 -31.91 -8.72
CA THR A 326 -10.34 -33.08 -7.85
C THR A 326 -9.34 -32.78 -6.73
N VAL A 327 -8.20 -32.16 -7.06
CA VAL A 327 -7.20 -31.75 -6.06
C VAL A 327 -7.77 -30.70 -5.11
N ALA A 328 -8.46 -29.67 -5.62
CA ALA A 328 -9.03 -28.61 -4.80
C ALA A 328 -10.06 -29.15 -3.80
N ALA A 329 -10.94 -30.06 -4.24
CA ALA A 329 -11.93 -30.69 -3.37
C ALA A 329 -11.26 -31.49 -2.23
N ARG A 330 -10.18 -32.22 -2.54
CA ARG A 330 -9.39 -32.97 -1.55
C ARG A 330 -8.71 -32.04 -0.54
N VAL A 331 -8.08 -30.97 -1.02
CA VAL A 331 -7.38 -29.98 -0.17
C VAL A 331 -8.36 -29.27 0.78
N VAL A 332 -9.51 -28.83 0.27
CA VAL A 332 -10.57 -28.21 1.10
C VAL A 332 -11.11 -29.19 2.14
N ALA A 333 -11.32 -30.46 1.78
CA ALA A 333 -11.76 -31.49 2.71
C ALA A 333 -10.72 -31.75 3.81
N ALA A 334 -9.44 -31.83 3.45
CA ALA A 334 -8.34 -32.01 4.39
C ALA A 334 -8.22 -30.83 5.37
N ALA A 335 -8.32 -29.59 4.87
CA ALA A 335 -8.31 -28.38 5.69
C ALA A 335 -9.49 -28.33 6.67
N ALA A 336 -10.70 -28.69 6.21
CA ALA A 336 -11.89 -28.76 7.06
C ALA A 336 -11.73 -29.83 8.16
N ALA A 337 -11.17 -31.00 7.83
CA ALA A 337 -10.90 -32.05 8.80
C ALA A 337 -9.83 -31.64 9.83
N ALA A 338 -8.82 -30.89 9.41
CA ALA A 338 -7.80 -30.34 10.33
C ALA A 338 -8.41 -29.32 11.30
N ALA A 339 -9.23 -28.40 10.81
CA ALA A 339 -9.92 -27.41 11.63
C ALA A 339 -10.86 -28.06 12.67
N ALA A 340 -11.56 -29.14 12.29
CA ALA A 340 -12.41 -29.90 13.20
C ALA A 340 -11.62 -30.56 14.34
N ARG A 341 -10.38 -31.02 14.08
CA ARG A 341 -9.51 -31.62 15.10
C ARG A 341 -8.90 -30.58 16.04
N SER A 342 -8.63 -29.36 15.57
CA SER A 342 -8.09 -28.30 16.42
C SER A 342 -9.13 -27.67 17.34
N GLY A 343 -10.42 -27.76 17.02
CA GLY A 343 -11.51 -27.15 17.78
C GLY A 343 -11.95 -27.90 19.06
N THR A 344 -11.40 -29.08 19.34
CA THR A 344 -11.85 -29.95 20.45
C THR A 344 -11.10 -29.78 21.77
N SER A 345 -10.23 -28.77 21.94
CA SER A 345 -9.40 -28.64 23.15
C SER A 345 -9.86 -27.65 24.21
N GLU A 346 -11.01 -26.97 24.05
CA GLU A 346 -11.47 -26.00 25.07
C GLU A 346 -12.77 -26.46 25.73
N GLY A 347 -12.67 -26.79 27.02
CA GLY A 347 -13.64 -27.53 27.83
C GLY A 347 -14.98 -26.83 28.10
N GLN A 348 -15.71 -26.46 27.06
CA GLN A 348 -17.12 -26.08 27.16
C GLN A 348 -18.00 -27.29 26.91
N ARG A 349 -18.53 -27.85 28.01
CA ARG A 349 -19.63 -28.83 27.99
C ARG A 349 -20.79 -28.25 27.15
N PRO A 350 -21.23 -28.92 26.08
CA PRO A 350 -22.38 -28.45 25.32
C PRO A 350 -23.65 -28.60 26.17
N ALA A 351 -24.30 -27.47 26.47
CA ALA A 351 -25.67 -27.46 26.96
C ALA A 351 -26.58 -28.07 25.87
N LYS A 352 -27.45 -29.01 26.28
CA LYS A 352 -28.45 -29.66 25.43
C LYS A 352 -29.33 -28.61 24.73
N ALA A 353 -29.03 -28.26 23.49
CA ALA A 353 -29.91 -27.49 22.62
C ALA A 353 -30.43 -28.38 21.49
N GLY A 354 -31.75 -28.31 21.28
CA GLY A 354 -32.55 -29.27 20.54
C GLY A 354 -32.16 -29.47 19.07
N ALA A 355 -32.33 -30.72 18.64
CA ALA A 355 -32.14 -31.19 17.28
C ALA A 355 -33.23 -30.65 16.35
N ALA A 356 -32.95 -29.55 15.64
CA ALA A 356 -33.67 -29.14 14.44
C ALA A 356 -32.90 -28.08 13.63
N ALA A 357 -31.58 -28.26 13.43
CA ALA A 357 -30.84 -27.44 12.46
C ALA A 357 -30.84 -28.18 11.12
N ALA A 358 -31.65 -27.66 10.18
CA ALA A 358 -31.80 -28.18 8.83
C ALA A 358 -30.42 -28.37 8.14
N ALA A 359 -30.19 -29.58 7.63
CA ALA A 359 -29.00 -29.92 6.86
C ALA A 359 -28.96 -29.08 5.58
N ALA A 360 -28.24 -27.95 5.59
CA ALA A 360 -27.86 -27.28 4.35
C ALA A 360 -27.14 -28.29 3.45
N PRO A 361 -27.39 -28.29 2.13
CA PRO A 361 -26.77 -29.25 1.22
C PRO A 361 -25.25 -29.07 1.26
N GLN A 362 -24.55 -30.04 1.86
CA GLN A 362 -23.10 -30.01 2.11
C GLN A 362 -22.28 -29.67 0.85
N GLY A 363 -22.80 -30.00 -0.35
CA GLY A 363 -22.16 -29.70 -1.63
C GLY A 363 -22.02 -28.21 -1.97
N VAL A 364 -22.98 -27.36 -1.60
CA VAL A 364 -22.93 -25.92 -1.99
C VAL A 364 -21.83 -25.19 -1.21
N MET A 365 -21.72 -25.45 0.09
CA MET A 365 -20.68 -24.85 0.93
C MET A 365 -19.28 -25.33 0.51
N GLN A 366 -19.15 -26.59 0.08
CA GLN A 366 -17.89 -27.13 -0.41
C GLN A 366 -17.45 -26.45 -1.71
N GLN A 367 -18.38 -26.21 -2.65
CA GLN A 367 -18.07 -25.52 -3.91
C GLN A 367 -17.62 -24.07 -3.68
N ALA A 368 -18.25 -23.36 -2.73
CA ALA A 368 -17.83 -22.00 -2.37
C ALA A 368 -16.39 -21.97 -1.82
N LYS A 369 -16.04 -22.89 -0.91
CA LYS A 369 -14.67 -23.01 -0.37
C LYS A 369 -13.63 -23.40 -1.43
N VAL A 370 -14.00 -24.24 -2.40
CA VAL A 370 -13.14 -24.56 -3.54
C VAL A 370 -12.85 -23.30 -4.36
N LEU A 371 -13.87 -22.49 -4.67
CA LEU A 371 -13.65 -21.23 -5.39
C LEU A 371 -12.81 -20.23 -4.59
N GLU A 372 -12.98 -20.19 -3.28
CA GLU A 372 -12.16 -19.38 -2.37
C GLU A 372 -10.68 -19.81 -2.41
N LEU A 373 -10.41 -21.11 -2.30
CA LEU A 373 -9.07 -21.68 -2.42
C LEU A 373 -8.42 -21.30 -3.77
N LEU A 374 -9.14 -21.50 -4.87
CA LEU A 374 -8.66 -21.19 -6.21
C LEU A 374 -8.26 -19.71 -6.32
N ARG A 375 -9.12 -18.79 -5.88
CA ARG A 375 -8.84 -17.34 -5.91
C ARG A 375 -7.65 -16.98 -5.01
N ALA A 376 -7.59 -17.53 -3.80
CA ALA A 376 -6.50 -17.29 -2.87
C ALA A 376 -5.14 -17.72 -3.45
N VAL A 377 -5.10 -18.88 -4.11
CA VAL A 377 -3.88 -19.39 -4.76
C VAL A 377 -3.49 -18.54 -5.96
N MET A 378 -4.44 -18.16 -6.83
CA MET A 378 -4.18 -17.27 -7.96
C MET A 378 -3.66 -15.90 -7.50
N SER A 379 -4.27 -15.32 -6.47
CA SER A 379 -3.80 -14.06 -5.88
C SER A 379 -2.41 -14.21 -5.29
N SER A 380 -2.10 -15.33 -4.61
CA SER A 380 -0.75 -15.57 -4.10
C SER A 380 0.28 -15.71 -5.22
N LEU A 381 -0.01 -16.51 -6.25
CA LEU A 381 0.91 -16.69 -7.38
C LEU A 381 1.13 -15.38 -8.16
N HIS A 382 0.12 -14.51 -8.22
CA HIS A 382 0.29 -13.18 -8.79
C HIS A 382 1.22 -12.31 -7.92
N ARG A 383 1.01 -12.25 -6.60
CA ARG A 383 1.90 -11.52 -5.68
C ARG A 383 3.34 -12.02 -5.73
N ASP A 384 3.53 -13.33 -5.83
CA ASP A 384 4.85 -13.96 -5.93
C ASP A 384 5.50 -13.74 -7.30
N GLY A 385 4.80 -13.08 -8.23
CA GLY A 385 5.23 -12.78 -9.59
C GLY A 385 5.14 -13.96 -10.55
N ALA A 386 4.73 -15.16 -10.10
CA ALA A 386 4.60 -16.36 -10.92
C ALA A 386 3.53 -16.19 -12.03
N LEU A 387 2.50 -15.39 -11.76
CA LEU A 387 1.46 -15.03 -12.73
C LEU A 387 1.42 -13.52 -12.95
N HIS A 388 1.17 -13.10 -14.18
CA HIS A 388 0.79 -11.73 -14.51
C HIS A 388 -0.66 -11.67 -14.96
N PHE A 389 -1.33 -10.60 -14.56
CA PHE A 389 -2.73 -10.40 -14.85
C PHE A 389 -2.88 -9.53 -16.11
N LEU A 390 -3.30 -10.13 -17.24
CA LEU A 390 -3.28 -9.47 -18.56
C LEU A 390 -4.60 -8.73 -18.87
N ASP A 391 -5.76 -9.30 -18.53
CA ASP A 391 -7.06 -8.71 -18.84
C ASP A 391 -8.10 -8.98 -17.75
N ARG A 392 -8.64 -7.91 -17.14
CA ARG A 392 -9.48 -7.97 -15.93
C ARG A 392 -10.90 -8.38 -16.24
N ALA A 393 -11.38 -7.96 -17.40
CA ALA A 393 -12.72 -8.29 -17.84
C ALA A 393 -12.82 -9.77 -18.22
N ARG A 394 -11.75 -10.34 -18.79
CA ARG A 394 -11.73 -11.71 -19.29
C ARG A 394 -11.04 -12.72 -18.38
N ASP A 395 -10.52 -12.28 -17.24
CA ASP A 395 -9.82 -13.11 -16.26
C ASP A 395 -8.65 -13.91 -16.90
N VAL A 396 -7.87 -13.19 -17.74
CA VAL A 396 -6.75 -13.75 -18.52
C VAL A 396 -5.44 -13.49 -17.81
N TYR A 397 -4.66 -14.55 -17.66
CA TYR A 397 -3.35 -14.55 -17.01
C TYR A 397 -2.25 -14.96 -17.98
N VAL A 398 -1.03 -14.54 -17.67
CA VAL A 398 0.21 -15.00 -18.30
C VAL A 398 1.04 -15.72 -17.24
N LEU A 399 1.52 -16.94 -17.56
CA LEU A 399 2.54 -17.59 -16.75
C LEU A 399 3.88 -16.87 -16.97
N VAL A 400 4.45 -16.30 -15.91
CA VAL A 400 5.76 -15.65 -15.97
C VAL A 400 6.82 -16.71 -15.74
N SER A 401 7.11 -17.53 -16.74
CA SER A 401 8.11 -18.60 -16.63
C SER A 401 9.54 -18.07 -16.74
N ARG A 402 10.51 -18.89 -16.30
CA ARG A 402 11.93 -18.56 -16.43
C ARG A 402 12.33 -18.52 -17.91
N GLY A 403 12.05 -19.60 -18.64
CA GLY A 403 12.55 -19.81 -19.99
C GLY A 403 11.90 -18.95 -21.07
N ARG A 404 10.59 -18.68 -20.96
CA ARG A 404 9.84 -17.97 -22.03
C ARG A 404 9.54 -16.52 -21.72
N VAL A 405 9.64 -16.09 -20.46
CA VAL A 405 9.32 -14.71 -20.06
C VAL A 405 10.51 -14.01 -19.43
N LEU A 406 11.02 -14.51 -18.29
CA LEU A 406 12.03 -13.79 -17.53
C LEU A 406 13.38 -13.72 -18.25
N GLN A 407 13.89 -14.85 -18.73
CA GLN A 407 15.20 -14.89 -19.39
C GLN A 407 15.23 -14.03 -20.66
N PRO A 408 14.29 -14.16 -21.62
CA PRO A 408 14.26 -13.30 -22.81
C PRO A 408 14.15 -11.81 -22.45
N ALA A 409 13.37 -11.48 -21.41
CA ALA A 409 13.24 -10.10 -20.95
C ALA A 409 14.56 -9.56 -20.35
N VAL A 410 15.27 -10.36 -19.56
CA VAL A 410 16.61 -10.01 -19.04
C VAL A 410 17.59 -9.78 -20.19
N GLU A 411 17.62 -10.68 -21.18
CA GLU A 411 18.49 -10.56 -22.36
C GLU A 411 18.16 -9.29 -23.16
N GLU A 412 16.89 -8.99 -23.36
CA GLU A 412 16.42 -7.77 -24.02
C GLU A 412 16.83 -6.51 -23.25
N ALA A 413 16.67 -6.50 -21.92
CA ALA A 413 17.06 -5.39 -21.07
C ALA A 413 18.57 -5.14 -21.12
N CYS A 414 19.38 -6.21 -21.05
CA CYS A 414 20.82 -6.16 -21.24
C CYS A 414 21.20 -5.59 -22.60
N ARG A 415 20.56 -6.05 -23.68
CA ARG A 415 20.83 -5.59 -25.04
C ARG A 415 20.47 -4.11 -25.23
N ARG A 416 19.26 -3.69 -24.83
CA ARG A 416 18.77 -2.31 -25.00
C ARG A 416 19.59 -1.29 -24.22
N ARG A 417 20.02 -1.64 -23.01
CA ARG A 417 20.70 -0.71 -22.10
C ARG A 417 22.22 -0.94 -22.01
N ARG A 418 22.76 -1.86 -22.79
CA ARG A 418 24.17 -2.28 -22.75
C ARG A 418 24.61 -2.69 -21.33
N LEU A 419 23.73 -3.40 -20.62
CA LEU A 419 23.99 -3.84 -19.24
C LEU A 419 24.68 -5.19 -19.24
N GLY A 420 25.69 -5.35 -18.39
CA GLY A 420 26.23 -6.67 -18.06
C GLY A 420 25.35 -7.40 -17.04
N LEU A 421 25.39 -8.73 -17.00
CA LEU A 421 24.67 -9.51 -15.98
C LEU A 421 25.10 -9.16 -14.53
N SER A 422 26.26 -8.52 -14.33
CA SER A 422 26.70 -7.99 -13.03
C SER A 422 25.86 -6.81 -12.52
N GLN A 423 25.16 -6.10 -13.41
CA GLN A 423 24.35 -4.91 -13.10
C GLN A 423 22.91 -5.31 -12.76
N GLU A 424 22.74 -6.14 -11.73
CA GLU A 424 21.47 -6.76 -11.37
C GLU A 424 20.38 -5.72 -11.06
N ASN A 425 20.72 -4.65 -10.34
CA ASN A 425 19.77 -3.62 -9.93
C ASN A 425 19.30 -2.77 -11.12
N GLU A 426 20.15 -2.53 -12.11
CA GLU A 426 19.79 -1.85 -13.36
C GLU A 426 18.86 -2.71 -14.20
N ILE A 427 19.13 -4.03 -14.26
CA ILE A 427 18.25 -5.00 -14.94
C ILE A 427 16.88 -5.04 -14.26
N ILE A 428 16.83 -5.18 -12.93
CA ILE A 428 15.57 -5.17 -12.17
C ILE A 428 14.78 -3.90 -12.43
N ARG A 429 15.41 -2.72 -12.33
CA ARG A 429 14.77 -1.44 -12.62
C ARG A 429 14.25 -1.36 -14.06
N ALA A 430 14.98 -1.89 -15.03
CA ALA A 430 14.55 -1.93 -16.42
C ALA A 430 13.32 -2.83 -16.62
N LEU A 431 13.32 -4.03 -16.03
CA LEU A 431 12.21 -4.98 -16.14
C LEU A 431 10.97 -4.53 -15.37
N GLN A 432 11.14 -3.97 -14.18
CA GLN A 432 10.02 -3.46 -13.38
C GLN A 432 9.39 -2.19 -13.98
N GLY A 433 10.07 -1.54 -14.94
CA GLY A 433 9.48 -0.51 -15.78
C GLY A 433 8.59 -1.04 -16.92
N SER A 434 8.58 -2.36 -17.16
CA SER A 434 7.75 -2.98 -18.20
C SER A 434 6.33 -3.29 -17.70
N ALA A 435 5.35 -3.19 -18.58
CA ALA A 435 3.96 -3.50 -18.25
C ALA A 435 3.79 -4.94 -17.72
N LEU A 436 4.52 -5.90 -18.27
CA LEU A 436 4.40 -7.32 -17.94
C LEU A 436 5.09 -7.71 -16.62
N LEU A 437 6.18 -7.04 -16.26
CA LEU A 437 7.07 -7.50 -15.16
C LEU A 437 7.18 -6.51 -13.99
N HIS A 438 6.41 -5.42 -13.97
CA HIS A 438 6.40 -4.44 -12.88
C HIS A 438 6.09 -5.03 -11.50
N HIS A 439 5.30 -6.11 -11.45
CA HIS A 439 4.90 -6.79 -10.22
C HIS A 439 5.81 -7.97 -9.84
N VAL A 440 6.78 -8.33 -10.69
CA VAL A 440 7.66 -9.48 -10.41
C VAL A 440 8.68 -9.09 -9.34
N PRO A 441 8.80 -9.87 -8.24
CA PRO A 441 9.76 -9.57 -7.18
C PRO A 441 11.21 -9.55 -7.70
N GLY A 442 11.99 -8.56 -7.25
CA GLY A 442 13.39 -8.40 -7.65
C GLY A 442 14.25 -9.64 -7.34
N ALA A 443 13.95 -10.34 -6.24
CA ALA A 443 14.61 -11.60 -5.87
C ALA A 443 14.48 -12.68 -6.96
N ARG A 444 13.32 -12.76 -7.63
CA ARG A 444 13.08 -13.74 -8.69
C ARG A 444 13.82 -13.36 -9.99
N ILE A 445 13.89 -12.07 -10.30
CA ILE A 445 14.72 -11.56 -11.40
C ILE A 445 16.20 -11.86 -11.13
N ARG A 446 16.70 -11.60 -9.92
CA ARG A 446 18.08 -11.94 -9.51
C ARG A 446 18.37 -13.43 -9.65
N ALA A 447 17.43 -14.30 -9.21
CA ALA A 447 17.57 -15.74 -9.37
C ALA A 447 17.73 -16.13 -10.86
N CYS A 448 16.95 -15.52 -11.75
CA CYS A 448 17.09 -15.69 -13.20
C CYS A 448 18.47 -15.25 -13.71
N VAL A 449 18.91 -14.03 -13.36
CA VAL A 449 20.23 -13.49 -13.75
C VAL A 449 21.37 -14.39 -13.26
N HIS A 450 21.28 -14.91 -12.03
CA HIS A 450 22.29 -15.80 -11.47
C HIS A 450 22.39 -17.13 -12.22
N LEU A 451 21.25 -17.72 -12.58
CA LEU A 451 21.21 -18.94 -13.40
C LEU A 451 21.81 -18.72 -14.79
N MET A 452 21.54 -17.57 -15.40
CA MET A 452 22.16 -17.19 -16.68
C MET A 452 23.68 -17.05 -16.56
N LYS A 453 24.19 -16.44 -15.47
CA LYS A 453 25.64 -16.37 -15.18
C LYS A 453 26.26 -17.76 -15.06
N GLN A 454 25.58 -18.69 -14.39
CA GLN A 454 26.05 -20.06 -14.23
C GLN A 454 26.11 -20.81 -15.57
N ALA A 455 25.04 -20.72 -16.36
CA ALA A 455 25.00 -21.32 -17.70
C ALA A 455 26.13 -20.81 -18.60
N GLY A 456 26.41 -19.50 -18.57
CA GLY A 456 27.52 -18.90 -19.31
C GLY A 456 28.90 -19.43 -18.89
N ARG A 457 29.13 -19.64 -17.58
CA ARG A 457 30.39 -20.23 -17.07
C ARG A 457 30.55 -21.68 -17.49
N SER A 458 29.48 -22.48 -17.42
CA SER A 458 29.50 -23.88 -17.85
C SER A 458 29.80 -24.02 -19.35
N ALA A 459 29.20 -23.17 -20.18
CA ALA A 459 29.49 -23.13 -21.62
C ALA A 459 30.96 -22.76 -21.91
N GLN A 460 31.51 -21.77 -21.20
CA GLN A 460 32.93 -21.40 -21.33
C GLN A 460 33.89 -22.52 -20.91
N GLN A 461 33.58 -23.23 -19.81
CA GLN A 461 34.38 -24.37 -19.35
C GLN A 461 34.36 -25.52 -20.36
N GLN A 462 33.20 -25.82 -20.96
CA GLN A 462 33.09 -26.84 -22.01
C GLN A 462 33.90 -26.46 -23.25
N GLN A 463 33.86 -25.19 -23.67
CA GLN A 463 34.68 -24.72 -24.80
C GLN A 463 36.19 -24.77 -24.51
N GLN A 464 36.63 -24.52 -23.28
CA GLN A 464 38.03 -24.65 -22.88
C GLN A 464 38.50 -26.11 -22.88
N GLN A 465 37.65 -27.05 -22.47
CA GLN A 465 37.97 -28.49 -22.50
C GLN A 465 37.99 -29.06 -23.92
N GLN A 466 37.22 -28.49 -24.85
CA GLN A 466 37.17 -28.93 -26.25
C GLN A 466 38.27 -28.33 -27.13
N LYS A 467 39.05 -27.36 -26.63
CA LYS A 467 40.18 -26.80 -27.40
C LYS A 467 41.28 -27.88 -27.44
N PRO A 468 41.48 -28.57 -28.58
CA PRO A 468 42.47 -29.64 -28.65
C PRO A 468 43.82 -29.00 -28.35
N GLY A 469 44.61 -29.61 -27.46
CA GLY A 469 45.97 -29.16 -27.19
C GLY A 469 46.70 -29.08 -28.52
N SER A 470 47.00 -27.86 -28.97
CA SER A 470 47.85 -27.65 -30.13
C SER A 470 49.19 -28.33 -29.83
N PRO A 471 49.62 -29.30 -30.66
CA PRO A 471 50.88 -29.99 -30.48
C PRO A 471 52.08 -29.04 -30.64
#